data_AF-A0AAN8LL65-F1
#
_entry.id   AF-A0AAN8LL65-F1
#
_cell.length_a   1.000
_cell.length_b   1.000
_cell.length_c   1.000
_cell.angle_alpha   90.00
_cell.angle_beta   90.00
_cell.angle_gamma   90.00
#
_symmetry.space_group_name_H-M   'P 1'
#
loop_
_entity.id
_entity.type
_entity.pdbx_description
1 polymer ?
#
loop_
_entity_poly.entity_id
_entity_poly.type
_entity_poly.pdbx_seq_one_letter_code
_entity_poly.pdbx_strand_id
1 'polypeptide(L)'
;MDEATSFQDNEAAGQVTALWRRKNCEVVVAVVRSTDKTSSFLLHHSEFKTLQPHKWLVGKLEIRAGYGETLEHDEVTYFLAGYLKGFLTAPQMISHYANMYPQLIKDPKVLGPVEHFMAKQDSWTREQVKLNRSTDPLWHHTGFIVAQMDGLQAGVAHWAKKQGKEPLSLFAVQFLNAVGDLLDLIPALVPGTEPPL
;
A
#
# COMPACT_ATOMS: atom_id res chain seq x y z
N MET A 1 -7.94 1.18 -32.06
CA MET A 1 -7.04 2.35 -31.99
C MET A 1 -7.14 2.79 -30.55
N ASP A 2 -6.32 2.15 -29.71
CA ASP A 2 -6.51 2.07 -28.27
C ASP A 2 -5.44 2.91 -27.57
N GLU A 3 -5.86 3.88 -26.76
CA GLU A 3 -5.03 4.56 -25.77
C GLU A 3 -5.73 4.46 -24.41
N ALA A 4 -5.60 3.27 -23.80
CA ALA A 4 -5.63 3.15 -22.36
C ALA A 4 -4.22 3.55 -21.89
N THR A 5 -4.07 4.76 -21.38
CA THR A 5 -2.83 5.26 -20.78
C THR A 5 -2.53 4.44 -19.54
N SER A 6 -1.74 3.38 -19.72
CA SER A 6 -0.95 2.82 -18.63
C SER A 6 0.00 3.93 -18.18
N PHE A 7 -0.06 4.29 -16.89
CA PHE A 7 1.05 5.01 -16.27
C PHE A 7 2.24 4.04 -16.30
N GLN A 8 3.05 4.14 -17.35
CA GLN A 8 4.20 3.27 -17.55
C GLN A 8 5.17 3.45 -16.39
N ASP A 9 5.59 2.34 -15.78
CA ASP A 9 6.53 2.28 -14.63
C ASP A 9 7.77 3.17 -14.76
N ASN A 10 8.20 3.50 -15.99
CA ASN A 10 9.32 4.40 -16.26
C ASN A 10 9.03 5.88 -15.98
N GLU A 11 7.79 6.34 -16.16
CA GLU A 11 7.41 7.73 -15.90
C GLU A 11 7.30 7.99 -14.39
N ALA A 12 6.67 7.06 -13.66
CA ALA A 12 6.60 7.12 -12.20
C ALA A 12 8.00 7.02 -11.56
N ALA A 13 8.85 6.10 -12.02
CA ALA A 13 10.24 6.00 -11.56
C ALA A 13 11.07 7.25 -11.91
N GLY A 14 10.81 7.85 -13.07
CA GLY A 14 11.44 9.11 -13.52
C GLY A 14 11.05 10.30 -12.64
N GLN A 15 9.76 10.44 -12.32
CA GLN A 15 9.25 11.49 -11.44
C GLN A 15 9.79 11.35 -10.01
N VAL A 16 9.83 10.12 -9.47
CA VAL A 16 10.43 9.84 -8.16
C VAL A 16 11.92 10.15 -8.15
N THR A 17 12.66 9.74 -9.18
CA THR A 17 14.11 10.03 -9.28
C THR A 17 14.38 11.52 -9.44
N ALA A 18 13.53 12.26 -10.16
CA ALA A 18 13.63 13.71 -10.29
C ALA A 18 13.36 14.43 -8.97
N LEU A 19 12.39 13.97 -8.18
CA LEU A 19 12.13 14.46 -6.83
C LEU A 19 13.34 14.23 -5.92
N TRP A 20 13.94 13.03 -5.93
CA TRP A 20 15.09 12.69 -5.08
C TRP A 20 16.38 13.46 -5.41
N ARG A 21 16.48 14.05 -6.61
CA ARG A 21 17.64 14.85 -7.06
C ARG A 21 17.55 16.33 -6.67
N ARG A 22 16.40 16.80 -6.17
CA ARG A 22 16.25 18.17 -5.68
C ARG A 22 16.95 18.30 -4.32
N LYS A 23 17.71 19.38 -4.12
CA LYS A 23 18.25 19.70 -2.80
C LYS A 23 17.07 19.98 -1.87
N ASN A 24 17.00 19.27 -0.75
CA ASN A 24 15.98 19.34 0.31
C ASN A 24 14.61 18.69 0.04
N CYS A 25 14.54 17.51 -0.59
CA CYS A 25 13.34 16.68 -0.46
C CYS A 25 13.32 15.98 0.91
N GLU A 26 12.92 16.72 1.95
CA GLU A 26 12.64 16.16 3.27
C GLU A 26 11.30 15.42 3.26
N VAL A 27 11.35 14.15 2.88
CA VAL A 27 10.41 13.18 3.45
C VAL A 27 10.99 12.76 4.81
N VAL A 28 10.51 13.39 5.88
CA VAL A 28 10.93 13.04 7.24
C VAL A 28 10.25 11.73 7.65
N VAL A 29 10.97 10.62 7.48
CA VAL A 29 10.60 9.32 8.04
C VAL A 29 11.09 9.27 9.49
N ALA A 30 10.18 9.46 10.44
CA ALA A 30 10.52 9.36 11.86
C ALA A 30 10.00 8.06 12.49
N VAL A 31 10.85 7.05 12.71
CA VAL A 31 10.57 5.93 13.64
C VAL A 31 10.96 6.35 15.07
N VAL A 32 9.99 6.81 15.86
CA VAL A 32 10.23 7.20 17.27
C VAL A 32 10.02 6.00 18.19
N ARG A 33 11.01 5.66 19.01
CA ARG A 33 10.78 4.82 20.20
C ARG A 33 10.64 5.72 21.43
N SER A 34 9.44 5.74 22.00
CA SER A 34 9.14 6.49 23.23
C SER A 34 9.65 5.73 24.44
N THR A 35 10.51 6.35 25.25
CA THR A 35 10.92 5.83 26.57
C THR A 35 10.59 6.78 27.73
N ASP A 36 10.12 8.00 27.47
CA ASP A 36 9.52 8.91 28.46
C ASP A 36 8.60 9.94 27.76
N LYS A 37 7.60 10.47 28.46
CA LYS A 37 6.46 11.23 27.91
C LYS A 37 6.77 12.66 27.43
N THR A 38 8.03 13.11 27.43
CA THR A 38 8.31 14.56 27.40
C THR A 38 9.24 15.08 26.32
N SER A 39 9.98 14.29 25.52
CA SER A 39 10.78 14.83 24.39
C SER A 39 11.28 13.75 23.38
N SER A 40 11.28 14.03 22.07
CA SER A 40 11.96 13.28 20.97
C SER A 40 12.60 14.29 19.99
N PHE A 41 13.71 14.08 19.23
CA PHE A 41 14.08 13.02 18.25
C PHE A 41 15.60 13.01 17.90
N LEU A 42 16.15 11.87 17.45
CA LEU A 42 17.16 11.73 16.36
C LEU A 42 17.11 10.29 15.81
N LEU A 43 17.14 10.10 14.49
CA LEU A 43 17.08 8.78 13.85
C LEU A 43 18.34 8.43 13.07
N HIS A 44 18.97 7.34 13.51
CA HIS A 44 19.90 6.55 12.72
C HIS A 44 19.21 5.24 12.31
N HIS A 45 19.22 4.98 11.01
CA HIS A 45 18.67 3.79 10.37
C HIS A 45 19.43 2.53 10.84
N SER A 46 18.79 1.68 11.66
CA SER A 46 19.25 0.31 11.90
C SER A 46 18.04 -0.61 12.20
N GLU A 47 17.78 -1.48 11.24
CA GLU A 47 17.03 -2.74 11.33
C GLU A 47 15.63 -2.71 11.96
N PHE A 48 14.60 -2.88 11.12
CA PHE A 48 13.34 -3.43 11.57
C PHE A 48 13.60 -4.82 12.20
N LYS A 49 13.54 -4.91 13.53
CA LYS A 49 13.70 -6.17 14.24
C LYS A 49 12.59 -7.16 13.87
N THR A 50 12.96 -8.42 13.68
CA THR A 50 12.03 -9.54 13.60
C THR A 50 11.17 -9.61 14.86
N LEU A 51 9.88 -9.94 14.69
CA LEU A 51 8.93 -10.14 15.78
C LEU A 51 9.43 -11.30 16.66
N GLN A 52 9.67 -11.03 17.95
CA GLN A 52 9.94 -12.10 18.92
C GLN A 52 8.62 -12.66 19.47
N PRO A 53 8.50 -14.00 19.66
CA PRO A 53 7.31 -14.60 20.23
C PRO A 53 6.98 -13.99 21.60
N HIS A 54 5.69 -13.68 21.84
CA HIS A 54 5.13 -13.23 23.12
C HIS A 54 5.46 -11.78 23.57
N LYS A 55 5.87 -10.88 22.67
CA LYS A 55 5.92 -9.44 22.97
C LYS A 55 5.07 -8.64 21.97
N TRP A 56 4.18 -7.79 22.49
CA TRP A 56 3.48 -6.77 21.71
C TRP A 56 4.54 -5.77 21.21
N LEU A 57 4.96 -5.91 19.96
CA LEU A 57 5.79 -4.91 19.30
C LEU A 57 4.88 -3.98 18.52
N VAL A 58 4.59 -2.82 19.10
CA VAL A 58 3.95 -1.71 18.37
C VAL A 58 5.00 -1.11 17.43
N GLY A 59 4.87 -1.37 16.13
CA GLY A 59 5.59 -0.60 15.11
C GLY A 59 4.89 0.74 14.91
N LYS A 60 5.57 1.86 15.12
CA LYS A 60 5.07 3.20 14.79
C LYS A 60 5.66 3.63 13.45
N LEU A 61 4.81 3.86 12.46
CA LEU A 61 5.15 4.55 11.22
C LEU A 61 4.41 5.89 11.19
N GLU A 62 5.16 6.97 11.07
CA GLU A 62 4.61 8.31 10.88
C GLU A 62 4.99 8.80 9.48
N ILE A 63 3.99 9.19 8.70
CA ILE A 63 4.18 9.71 7.35
C ILE A 63 3.57 11.10 7.30
N ARG A 64 4.38 12.07 6.87
CA ARG A 64 3.93 13.42 6.55
C ARG A 64 4.26 13.66 5.08
N ALA A 65 3.25 13.99 4.29
CA ALA A 65 3.37 14.31 2.88
C ALA A 65 2.67 15.65 2.61
N GLY A 66 3.12 16.40 1.59
CA GLY A 66 2.55 17.71 1.24
C GLY A 66 3.08 18.91 2.05
N TYR A 67 4.11 18.72 2.87
CA TYR A 67 4.73 19.78 3.68
C TYR A 67 6.04 20.34 3.09
N GLY A 68 6.35 20.00 1.84
CA GLY A 68 7.54 20.50 1.14
C GLY A 68 7.36 21.93 0.64
N GLU A 69 8.45 22.56 0.21
CA GLU A 69 8.42 23.93 -0.34
C GLU A 69 7.61 24.04 -1.65
N THR A 70 7.50 22.94 -2.39
CA THR A 70 6.67 22.87 -3.60
C THR A 70 5.28 22.36 -3.23
N LEU A 71 4.25 23.13 -3.58
CA LEU A 71 2.87 22.68 -3.51
C LEU A 71 2.65 21.61 -4.59
N GLU A 72 2.21 20.43 -4.18
CA GLU A 72 1.84 19.33 -5.06
C GLU A 72 0.33 19.12 -5.04
N HIS A 73 -0.23 18.57 -6.12
CA HIS A 73 -1.63 18.13 -6.12
C HIS A 73 -1.84 17.02 -5.09
N ASP A 74 -3.02 16.99 -4.45
CA ASP A 74 -3.34 16.01 -3.40
C ASP A 74 -3.14 14.57 -3.88
N GLU A 75 -3.55 14.24 -5.11
CA GLU A 75 -3.35 12.91 -5.71
C GLU A 75 -1.88 12.45 -5.69
N VAL A 76 -0.95 13.36 -6.01
CA VAL A 76 0.50 13.12 -5.95
C VAL A 76 0.95 12.94 -4.50
N THR A 77 0.43 13.76 -3.58
CA THR A 77 0.74 13.66 -2.15
C THR A 77 0.32 12.31 -1.56
N TYR A 78 -0.89 11.82 -1.88
CA TYR A 78 -1.37 10.52 -1.43
C TYR A 78 -0.58 9.36 -2.05
N PHE A 79 -0.25 9.45 -3.35
CA PHE A 79 0.64 8.50 -4.01
C PHE A 79 2.00 8.43 -3.31
N LEU A 80 2.65 9.57 -3.05
CA LEU A 80 3.95 9.62 -2.40
C LEU A 80 3.90 9.07 -0.97
N ALA A 81 2.82 9.34 -0.23
CA ALA A 81 2.61 8.76 1.09
C ALA A 81 2.51 7.23 1.03
N GLY A 82 1.75 6.70 0.07
CA GLY A 82 1.66 5.27 -0.20
C GLY A 82 3.01 4.67 -0.56
N TYR A 83 3.71 5.28 -1.50
CA TYR A 83 5.03 4.86 -1.98
C TYR A 83 6.05 4.76 -0.85
N LEU A 84 6.12 5.79 -0.01
CA LEU A 84 7.01 5.78 1.14
C LEU A 84 6.66 4.65 2.12
N LYS A 85 5.37 4.49 2.44
CA LYS A 85 4.88 3.39 3.29
C LYS A 85 5.34 2.05 2.70
N GLY A 86 5.05 1.82 1.44
CA GLY A 86 5.32 0.56 0.74
C GLY A 86 6.80 0.22 0.75
N PHE A 87 7.65 1.20 0.41
CA PHE A 87 9.09 1.01 0.39
C PHE A 87 9.67 0.69 1.77
N LEU A 88 9.24 1.42 2.81
CA LEU A 88 9.77 1.26 4.17
C LEU A 88 9.26 0.00 4.86
N THR A 89 8.03 -0.43 4.57
CA THR A 89 7.39 -1.58 5.23
C THR A 89 7.36 -2.84 4.36
N ALA A 90 8.02 -2.84 3.20
CA ALA A 90 8.00 -3.97 2.26
C ALA A 90 8.34 -5.34 2.93
N PRO A 91 9.39 -5.47 3.76
CA PRO A 91 9.64 -6.74 4.45
C PRO A 91 8.45 -7.22 5.29
N GLN A 92 7.83 -6.30 6.03
CA GLN A 92 6.70 -6.61 6.91
C GLN A 92 5.45 -6.94 6.11
N MET A 93 5.19 -6.23 5.01
CA MET A 93 4.06 -6.54 4.12
C MET A 93 4.20 -7.93 3.54
N ILE A 94 5.41 -8.32 3.09
CA ILE A 94 5.69 -9.66 2.58
C ILE A 94 5.46 -10.72 3.68
N SER A 95 6.00 -10.52 4.88
CA SER A 95 5.76 -11.44 6.00
C SER A 95 4.28 -11.50 6.42
N HIS A 96 3.59 -10.36 6.43
CA HIS A 96 2.18 -10.31 6.80
C HIS A 96 1.31 -11.03 5.78
N TYR A 97 1.58 -10.86 4.49
CA TYR A 97 0.91 -11.59 3.43
C TYR A 97 1.15 -13.10 3.57
N ALA A 98 2.40 -13.53 3.75
CA ALA A 98 2.74 -14.94 3.95
C ALA A 98 2.04 -15.57 5.17
N ASN A 99 1.81 -14.78 6.22
CA ASN A 99 1.11 -15.23 7.42
C ASN A 99 -0.41 -15.27 7.24
N MET A 100 -1.02 -14.24 6.62
CA MET A 100 -2.47 -14.10 6.51
C MET A 100 -3.07 -14.90 5.36
N TYR A 101 -2.35 -15.01 4.25
CA TYR A 101 -2.83 -15.72 3.07
C TYR A 101 -3.36 -17.14 3.37
N PRO A 102 -2.62 -18.04 4.06
CA PRO A 102 -3.11 -19.38 4.35
C PRO A 102 -4.22 -19.41 5.43
N GLN A 103 -4.45 -18.32 6.16
CA GLN A 103 -5.56 -18.25 7.12
C GLN A 103 -6.90 -18.03 6.40
N LEU A 104 -6.88 -17.29 5.28
CA LEU A 104 -8.07 -16.93 4.52
C LEU A 104 -8.29 -17.82 3.29
N ILE A 105 -7.22 -18.10 2.53
CA ILE A 105 -7.28 -18.92 1.31
C ILE A 105 -6.79 -20.33 1.64
N LYS A 106 -7.68 -21.14 2.22
CA LYS A 106 -7.38 -22.54 2.62
C LYS A 106 -7.61 -23.55 1.50
N ASP A 107 -8.67 -23.35 0.71
CA ASP A 107 -9.00 -24.21 -0.44
C ASP A 107 -8.60 -23.49 -1.74
N PRO A 108 -7.80 -24.11 -2.63
CA PRO A 108 -7.46 -23.56 -3.94
C PRO A 108 -8.67 -23.09 -4.77
N LYS A 109 -9.86 -23.67 -4.57
CA LYS A 109 -11.10 -23.25 -5.24
C LYS A 109 -11.55 -21.84 -4.85
N VAL A 110 -11.11 -21.31 -3.72
CA VAL A 110 -11.46 -19.96 -3.25
C VAL A 110 -10.66 -18.88 -3.98
N LEU A 111 -9.42 -19.18 -4.38
CA LEU A 111 -8.50 -18.18 -4.93
C LEU A 111 -9.06 -17.51 -6.19
N GLY A 112 -9.48 -18.30 -7.18
CA GLY A 112 -9.98 -17.77 -8.45
C GLY A 112 -11.17 -16.81 -8.31
N PRO A 113 -12.24 -17.19 -7.59
CA PRO A 113 -13.36 -16.29 -7.28
C PRO A 113 -12.94 -15.00 -6.57
N VAL A 114 -12.03 -15.07 -5.60
CA VAL A 114 -11.56 -13.89 -4.86
C VAL A 114 -10.72 -12.98 -5.76
N GLU A 115 -9.74 -13.50 -6.48
CA GLU A 115 -8.93 -12.72 -7.44
C GLU A 115 -9.81 -12.02 -8.47
N HIS A 116 -10.80 -12.73 -9.02
CA HIS A 116 -11.73 -12.18 -10.00
C HIS A 116 -12.61 -11.07 -9.41
N PHE A 117 -13.13 -11.26 -8.21
CA PHE A 117 -13.92 -10.23 -7.53
C PHE A 117 -13.09 -8.98 -7.25
N MET A 118 -11.89 -9.14 -6.68
CA MET A 118 -10.98 -8.04 -6.35
C MET A 118 -10.57 -7.26 -7.60
N ALA A 119 -10.24 -7.96 -8.69
CA ALA A 119 -9.91 -7.30 -9.96
C ALA A 119 -11.08 -6.48 -10.51
N LYS A 120 -12.30 -7.04 -10.48
CA LYS A 120 -13.52 -6.33 -10.91
C LYS A 120 -13.86 -5.14 -10.03
N GLN A 121 -13.74 -5.29 -8.71
CA GLN A 121 -13.99 -4.23 -7.76
C GLN A 121 -13.01 -3.06 -7.94
N ASP A 122 -11.71 -3.35 -8.13
CA ASP A 122 -10.69 -2.32 -8.40
C ASP A 122 -10.97 -1.60 -9.72
N SER A 123 -11.28 -2.35 -10.78
CA SER A 123 -11.60 -1.79 -12.11
C SER A 123 -12.82 -0.87 -12.05
N TRP A 124 -13.91 -1.35 -11.44
CA TRP A 124 -15.12 -0.55 -11.25
C TRP A 124 -14.87 0.70 -10.42
N THR A 125 -14.09 0.59 -9.33
CA THR A 125 -13.75 1.74 -8.48
C THR A 125 -13.00 2.80 -9.26
N ARG A 126 -11.99 2.41 -10.05
CA ARG A 126 -11.21 3.33 -10.89
C ARG A 126 -12.07 3.99 -11.97
N GLU A 127 -13.00 3.26 -12.58
CA GLU A 127 -13.95 3.82 -13.53
C GLU A 127 -14.84 4.87 -12.88
N GLN A 128 -15.39 4.59 -11.70
CA GLN A 128 -16.23 5.55 -10.98
C GLN A 128 -15.45 6.79 -10.54
N VAL A 129 -14.22 6.64 -10.05
CA VAL A 129 -13.33 7.78 -9.76
C VAL A 129 -13.12 8.61 -11.02
N LYS A 130 -12.79 7.98 -12.15
CA LYS A 130 -12.56 8.70 -13.41
C LYS A 130 -13.79 9.50 -13.86
N LEU A 131 -14.98 8.93 -13.73
CA LEU A 131 -16.23 9.55 -14.18
C LEU A 131 -16.71 10.66 -13.24
N ASN A 132 -16.53 10.51 -11.94
CA ASN A 132 -17.27 11.30 -10.95
C ASN A 132 -16.39 12.19 -10.05
N ARG A 133 -15.05 12.04 -10.04
CA ARG A 133 -14.17 12.75 -9.08
C ARG A 133 -14.20 14.28 -9.16
N SER A 134 -14.66 14.87 -10.27
CA SER A 134 -14.74 16.32 -10.46
C SER A 134 -16.05 16.91 -9.94
N THR A 135 -17.08 16.09 -9.74
CA THR A 135 -18.45 16.53 -9.41
C THR A 135 -18.97 15.94 -8.10
N ASP A 136 -18.42 14.81 -7.66
CA ASP A 136 -18.82 14.11 -6.44
C ASP A 136 -17.65 14.04 -5.44
N PRO A 137 -17.76 14.69 -4.26
CA PRO A 137 -16.75 14.63 -3.21
C PRO A 137 -16.42 13.21 -2.73
N LEU A 138 -17.37 12.27 -2.78
CA LEU A 138 -17.11 10.88 -2.41
C LEU A 138 -16.08 10.28 -3.36
N TRP A 139 -16.32 10.36 -4.67
CA TRP A 139 -15.42 9.82 -5.69
C TRP A 139 -14.10 10.59 -5.79
N HIS A 140 -14.10 11.87 -5.41
CA HIS A 140 -12.87 12.65 -5.24
C HIS A 140 -11.94 12.02 -4.19
N HIS A 141 -12.48 11.75 -3.00
CA HIS A 141 -11.69 11.17 -1.91
C HIS A 141 -11.39 9.68 -2.12
N THR A 142 -12.28 8.93 -2.77
CA THR A 142 -11.97 7.56 -3.21
C THR A 142 -10.76 7.56 -4.15
N GLY A 143 -10.62 8.57 -5.02
CA GLY A 143 -9.43 8.75 -5.86
C GLY A 143 -8.13 8.86 -5.05
N PHE A 144 -8.14 9.56 -3.91
CA PHE A 144 -6.98 9.64 -3.03
C PHE A 144 -6.60 8.31 -2.39
N ILE A 145 -7.59 7.51 -1.99
CA ILE A 145 -7.36 6.17 -1.43
C ILE A 145 -6.74 5.26 -2.50
N VAL A 146 -7.26 5.30 -3.73
CA VAL A 146 -6.70 4.54 -4.86
C VAL A 146 -5.28 4.98 -5.17
N ALA A 147 -5.01 6.30 -5.22
CA ALA A 147 -3.66 6.83 -5.44
C ALA A 147 -2.68 6.38 -4.34
N GLN A 148 -3.11 6.36 -3.07
CA GLN A 148 -2.28 5.85 -1.99
C GLN A 148 -2.00 4.34 -2.12
N MET A 149 -2.96 3.55 -2.59
CA MET A 149 -2.76 2.12 -2.85
C MET A 149 -1.77 1.89 -4.01
N ASP A 150 -1.87 2.68 -5.08
CA ASP A 150 -0.93 2.66 -6.21
C ASP A 150 0.49 3.00 -5.76
N GLY A 151 0.61 4.05 -4.93
CA GLY A 151 1.85 4.39 -4.26
C GLY A 151 2.38 3.20 -3.46
N LEU A 152 1.56 2.60 -2.60
CA LEU A 152 1.94 1.48 -1.75
C LEU A 152 2.52 0.31 -2.56
N GLN A 153 1.88 -0.07 -3.67
CA GLN A 153 2.34 -1.12 -4.57
C GLN A 153 3.66 -0.75 -5.25
N ALA A 154 3.78 0.48 -5.78
CA ALA A 154 5.01 0.98 -6.39
C ALA A 154 6.19 1.03 -5.40
N GLY A 155 5.93 1.43 -4.16
CA GLY A 155 6.93 1.47 -3.08
C GLY A 155 7.49 0.09 -2.74
N VAL A 156 6.60 -0.90 -2.54
CA VAL A 156 7.02 -2.29 -2.30
C VAL A 156 7.78 -2.85 -3.49
N ALA A 157 7.31 -2.59 -4.70
CA ALA A 157 7.94 -3.08 -5.92
C ALA A 157 9.36 -2.53 -6.10
N HIS A 158 9.56 -1.24 -5.84
CA HIS A 158 10.91 -0.66 -5.88
C HIS A 158 11.81 -1.25 -4.79
N TRP A 159 11.33 -1.39 -3.55
CA TRP A 159 12.12 -2.05 -2.52
C TRP A 159 12.54 -3.47 -2.97
N ALA A 160 11.61 -4.26 -3.52
CA ALA A 160 11.88 -5.63 -3.95
C ALA A 160 12.94 -5.67 -5.05
N LYS A 161 12.81 -4.82 -6.08
CA LYS A 161 13.81 -4.66 -7.14
C LYS A 161 15.20 -4.32 -6.61
N LYS A 162 15.28 -3.39 -5.63
CA LYS A 162 16.55 -3.00 -4.99
C LYS A 162 17.20 -4.15 -4.22
N GLN A 163 16.40 -5.09 -3.70
CA GLN A 163 16.88 -6.27 -2.98
C GLN A 163 17.05 -7.51 -3.86
N GLY A 164 16.80 -7.42 -5.17
CA GLY A 164 16.81 -8.59 -6.06
C GLY A 164 15.74 -9.64 -5.71
N LYS A 165 14.58 -9.19 -5.22
CA LYS A 165 13.44 -10.03 -4.84
C LYS A 165 12.25 -9.80 -5.75
N GLU A 166 11.37 -10.79 -5.85
CA GLU A 166 10.08 -10.64 -6.49
C GLU A 166 9.19 -9.65 -5.72
N PRO A 167 8.54 -8.69 -6.42
CA PRO A 167 7.63 -7.74 -5.80
C PRO A 167 6.31 -8.43 -5.40
N LEU A 168 5.63 -7.88 -4.38
CA LEU A 168 4.24 -8.26 -4.13
C LEU A 168 3.37 -7.89 -5.34
N SER A 169 2.48 -8.79 -5.73
CA SER A 169 1.48 -8.51 -6.77
C SER A 169 0.47 -7.47 -6.29
N LEU A 170 -0.23 -6.83 -7.23
CA LEU A 170 -1.35 -5.95 -6.89
C LEU A 170 -2.40 -6.68 -6.05
N PHE A 171 -2.73 -7.92 -6.42
CA PHE A 171 -3.64 -8.77 -5.64
C PHE A 171 -3.16 -8.95 -4.20
N ALA A 172 -1.87 -9.19 -3.96
CA ALA A 172 -1.35 -9.34 -2.60
C ALA A 172 -1.48 -8.05 -1.77
N VAL A 173 -1.28 -6.89 -2.39
CA VAL A 173 -1.48 -5.58 -1.72
C VAL A 173 -2.97 -5.36 -1.43
N GLN A 174 -3.85 -5.64 -2.38
CA GLN A 174 -5.30 -5.53 -2.20
C GLN A 174 -5.81 -6.50 -1.12
N PHE A 175 -5.36 -7.76 -1.15
CA PHE A 175 -5.67 -8.79 -0.16
C PHE A 175 -5.35 -8.30 1.26
N LEU A 176 -4.18 -7.70 1.47
CA LEU A 176 -3.79 -7.16 2.78
C LEU A 176 -4.70 -6.01 3.25
N ASN A 177 -5.25 -5.22 2.34
CA ASN A 177 -6.18 -4.14 2.68
C ASN A 177 -7.62 -4.64 2.88
N ALA A 178 -7.96 -5.81 2.34
CA ALA A 178 -9.30 -6.39 2.36
C ALA A 178 -9.46 -7.56 3.35
N VAL A 179 -8.49 -7.84 4.23
CA VAL A 179 -8.56 -8.98 5.16
C VAL A 179 -9.88 -9.02 5.93
N GLY A 180 -10.39 -7.86 6.37
CA GLY A 180 -11.67 -7.75 7.06
C GLY A 180 -12.85 -8.15 6.17
N ASP A 181 -12.94 -7.54 4.98
CA ASP A 181 -13.99 -7.81 3.98
C ASP A 181 -13.90 -9.24 3.40
N LEU A 182 -12.75 -9.90 3.47
CA LEU A 182 -12.60 -11.26 2.98
C LEU A 182 -13.24 -12.29 3.92
N LEU A 183 -13.45 -11.97 5.19
CA LEU A 183 -14.07 -12.88 6.17
C LEU A 183 -15.51 -13.22 5.81
N ASP A 184 -16.27 -12.26 5.28
CA ASP A 184 -17.66 -12.43 4.84
C ASP A 184 -17.78 -12.56 3.32
N LEU A 185 -16.88 -11.96 2.54
CA LEU A 185 -16.90 -12.12 1.08
C LEU A 185 -16.60 -13.55 0.62
N ILE A 186 -15.63 -14.25 1.24
CA ILE A 186 -15.28 -15.63 0.84
C ILE A 186 -16.49 -16.58 0.91
N PRO A 187 -17.23 -16.69 2.04
CA PRO A 187 -18.39 -17.57 2.10
C PRO A 187 -19.53 -17.13 1.18
N ALA A 188 -19.61 -15.84 0.81
CA ALA A 188 -20.56 -15.35 -0.19
C ALA A 188 -20.20 -15.75 -1.62
N LEU A 189 -18.90 -15.71 -1.97
CA LEU A 189 -18.40 -16.08 -3.31
C LEU A 189 -18.35 -17.59 -3.51
N VAL A 190 -18.07 -18.37 -2.46
CA VAL A 190 -17.97 -19.82 -2.51
C VAL A 190 -18.80 -20.46 -1.40
N PRO A 191 -20.13 -20.60 -1.60
CA PRO A 191 -21.02 -21.17 -0.61
C PRO A 191 -20.60 -22.57 -0.17
N GLY A 192 -20.69 -22.85 1.13
CA GLY A 192 -20.33 -24.15 1.72
C GLY A 192 -18.85 -24.30 2.09
N THR A 193 -18.04 -23.26 1.90
CA THR A 193 -16.72 -23.17 2.53
C THR A 193 -16.85 -22.81 4.00
N GLU A 194 -16.01 -23.38 4.87
CA GLU A 194 -15.94 -22.94 6.25
C GLU A 194 -15.49 -21.47 6.30
N PRO A 195 -16.05 -20.65 7.21
CA PRO A 195 -15.61 -19.29 7.40
C PRO A 195 -14.09 -19.22 7.60
N PRO A 196 -13.41 -18.22 7.01
CA PRO A 196 -12.03 -17.95 7.36
C PRO A 196 -11.91 -17.64 8.86
N LEU A 197 -10.72 -17.91 9.41
CA LEU A 197 -10.45 -17.93 10.86
C LEU A 197 -10.85 -16.67 11.63
#